data_AF-A0A8J8D4H7-F1
#
_entry.id   AF-A0A8J8D4H7-F1
#
_cell.length_a   1.000
_cell.length_b   1.000
_cell.length_c   1.000
_cell.angle_alpha   90.00
_cell.angle_beta   90.00
_cell.angle_gamma   90.00
#
_symmetry.space_group_name_H-M   'P 1'
#
loop_
_entity.id
_entity.type
_entity.pdbx_description
1 polymer ?
#
loop_
_entity_poly.entity_id
_entity_poly.type
_entity_poly.pdbx_seq_one_letter_code
_entity_poly.pdbx_strand_id
1 'polypeptide(L)'
;MKNLLPFLTRIPVKGDFEKAREELWAFPFLSMVTSALPTAVLYLRPPLANVLALLALYLTIGLLHLDGLADWADGIMVKGDREKKIKAMKDLNTGIAGLFAVVMVLLLQVYSLPLLPFYALFLAELNSKFAMLLALATRKPLGSGLGAYFMEGMNRKQMAIGTALYLLLLIPFVLIEPSSLASLLGLLAGVYVIHISLKNFGGLNGDCIGAVAEITRTGTLLVMAFAWQWI
;
A
#
# COMPACT_ATOMS: atom_id res chain seq x y z
N MET A 1 3.29 -17.77 -2.34
CA MET A 1 2.58 -16.79 -1.49
C MET A 1 2.74 -17.06 0.00
N LYS A 2 2.79 -18.32 0.46
CA LYS A 2 2.91 -18.67 1.89
C LYS A 2 4.11 -18.01 2.58
N ASN A 3 5.21 -17.82 1.85
CA ASN A 3 6.43 -17.28 2.41
C ASN A 3 6.39 -15.76 2.56
N LEU A 4 5.54 -15.04 1.79
CA LEU A 4 5.39 -13.59 1.91
C LEU A 4 4.43 -13.13 3.02
N LEU A 5 3.44 -13.96 3.35
CA LEU A 5 2.40 -13.60 4.33
C LEU A 5 2.94 -13.09 5.67
N PRO A 6 3.98 -13.69 6.28
CA PRO A 6 4.46 -13.25 7.60
C PRO A 6 5.13 -11.87 7.58
N PHE A 7 5.60 -11.41 6.41
CA PHE A 7 6.31 -10.14 6.27
C PHE A 7 5.38 -8.96 5.99
N LEU A 8 4.16 -9.24 5.52
CA LEU A 8 3.19 -8.24 5.09
C LEU A 8 1.87 -8.32 5.87
N THR A 9 1.74 -9.29 6.78
CA THR A 9 0.57 -9.51 7.63
C THR A 9 0.99 -10.00 9.03
N ARG A 10 0.08 -9.87 9.99
CA ARG A 10 0.19 -10.49 11.33
C ARG A 10 -0.51 -11.84 11.43
N ILE A 11 -0.92 -12.43 10.30
CA ILE A 11 -1.52 -13.76 10.29
C ILE A 11 -0.42 -14.77 10.68
N PRO A 12 -0.65 -15.62 11.69
CA PRO A 12 0.37 -16.52 12.24
C PRO A 12 0.63 -17.71 11.29
N VAL A 13 1.30 -17.46 10.17
CA VAL A 13 1.71 -18.45 9.18
C VAL A 13 3.22 -18.64 9.26
N LYS A 14 3.70 -19.89 9.22
CA LYS A 14 5.14 -20.16 9.06
C LYS A 14 5.52 -19.93 7.60
N GLY A 15 6.47 -19.02 7.36
CA GLY A 15 7.06 -18.76 6.05
C GLY A 15 8.58 -18.93 6.09
N ASP A 16 9.15 -19.21 4.92
CA ASP A 16 10.59 -19.28 4.69
C ASP A 16 11.07 -17.92 4.16
N PHE A 17 11.91 -17.24 4.94
CA PHE A 17 12.43 -15.91 4.57
C PHE A 17 13.17 -15.95 3.24
N GLU A 18 13.96 -17.00 2.98
CA GLU A 18 14.78 -17.09 1.77
C GLU A 18 13.95 -17.25 0.50
N LYS A 19 12.81 -17.94 0.63
CA LYS A 19 11.87 -18.15 -0.48
C LYS A 19 10.91 -16.98 -0.69
N ALA A 20 10.77 -16.09 0.30
CA ALA A 20 9.83 -14.97 0.20
C ALA A 20 10.14 -14.05 -1.00
N ARG A 21 11.42 -13.81 -1.30
CA ARG A 21 11.85 -12.97 -2.44
C ARG A 21 11.60 -13.59 -3.82
N GLU A 22 11.28 -14.88 -3.89
CA GLU A 22 10.90 -15.58 -5.13
C GLU A 22 9.39 -15.52 -5.41
N GLU A 23 8.62 -15.04 -4.42
CA GLU A 23 7.16 -15.03 -4.46
C GLU A 23 6.57 -13.62 -4.68
N LEU A 24 7.38 -12.61 -4.94
CA LEU A 24 6.96 -11.20 -5.04
C LEU A 24 5.88 -10.98 -6.11
N TRP A 25 5.84 -11.81 -7.15
CA TRP A 25 4.75 -11.85 -8.12
C TRP A 25 3.35 -12.03 -7.47
N ALA A 26 3.27 -12.58 -6.26
CA ALA A 26 2.03 -12.81 -5.54
C ALA A 26 1.53 -11.59 -4.75
N PHE A 27 2.18 -10.42 -4.84
CA PHE A 27 1.73 -9.19 -4.16
C PHE A 27 0.25 -8.87 -4.43
N PRO A 28 -0.26 -8.89 -5.69
CA PRO A 28 -1.67 -8.66 -5.94
C PRO A 28 -2.59 -9.66 -5.21
N PHE A 29 -2.20 -10.93 -5.05
CA PHE A 29 -3.00 -11.90 -4.28
C PHE A 29 -3.06 -11.59 -2.78
N LEU A 30 -2.06 -10.89 -2.23
CA LEU A 30 -2.11 -10.44 -0.84
C LEU A 30 -3.26 -9.46 -0.60
N SER A 31 -3.76 -8.77 -1.63
CA SER A 31 -4.95 -7.91 -1.51
C SER A 31 -6.17 -8.72 -1.08
N MET A 32 -6.39 -9.93 -1.63
CA MET A 32 -7.49 -10.80 -1.23
C MET A 32 -7.42 -11.16 0.25
N VAL A 33 -6.22 -11.46 0.76
CA VAL A 33 -6.01 -11.82 2.17
C VAL A 33 -6.21 -10.61 3.07
N THR A 34 -5.63 -9.47 2.72
CA THR A 34 -5.63 -8.27 3.55
C THR A 34 -6.97 -7.52 3.54
N SER A 35 -7.75 -7.63 2.45
CA SER A 35 -9.04 -6.95 2.32
C SER A 35 -10.24 -7.83 2.63
N ALA A 36 -10.10 -9.16 2.77
CA ALA A 36 -11.24 -10.07 2.96
C ALA A 36 -12.13 -9.67 4.15
N LEU A 37 -11.54 -9.56 5.34
CA LEU A 37 -12.27 -9.18 6.55
C LEU A 37 -12.80 -7.73 6.49
N PRO A 38 -11.99 -6.72 6.11
CA PRO A 38 -12.50 -5.35 5.93
C PRO A 38 -13.67 -5.24 4.94
N THR A 39 -13.59 -5.93 3.80
CA THR A 39 -14.64 -5.94 2.77
C THR A 39 -15.91 -6.60 3.30
N ALA A 40 -15.78 -7.69 4.06
CA ALA A 40 -16.92 -8.34 4.71
C ALA A 40 -17.59 -7.42 5.74
N VAL A 41 -16.82 -6.66 6.52
CA VAL A 41 -17.36 -5.66 7.45
C VAL A 41 -18.16 -4.58 6.69
N LEU A 42 -17.62 -4.06 5.59
CA LEU A 42 -18.32 -3.07 4.75
C LEU A 42 -19.59 -3.63 4.11
N TYR A 43 -19.58 -4.90 3.71
CA TYR A 43 -20.75 -5.58 3.15
C TYR A 43 -21.87 -5.75 4.19
N LEU A 44 -21.52 -6.14 5.42
CA LEU A 44 -22.49 -6.37 6.51
C LEU A 44 -23.03 -5.08 7.13
N ARG A 45 -22.35 -3.95 6.93
CA ARG A 45 -22.76 -2.60 7.39
C ARG A 45 -23.13 -2.52 8.89
N PRO A 46 -22.34 -3.06 9.83
CA PRO A 46 -22.58 -2.83 11.25
C PRO A 46 -22.44 -1.34 11.60
N PRO A 47 -22.94 -0.88 12.77
CA PRO A 47 -22.60 0.44 13.28
C PRO A 47 -21.07 0.65 13.25
N LEU A 48 -20.63 1.81 12.76
CA LEU A 48 -19.20 2.15 12.58
C LEU A 48 -18.45 1.27 11.55
N ALA A 49 -19.14 0.67 10.58
CA ALA A 49 -18.54 -0.21 9.56
C ALA A 49 -17.24 0.31 8.93
N ASN A 50 -17.16 1.61 8.60
CA ASN A 50 -15.98 2.20 7.95
C ASN A 50 -14.76 2.18 8.86
N VAL A 51 -14.94 2.52 10.14
CA VAL A 51 -13.87 2.50 11.15
C VAL A 51 -13.46 1.05 11.46
N LEU A 52 -14.44 0.16 11.62
CA LEU A 52 -14.19 -1.26 11.89
C LEU A 52 -13.48 -1.95 10.72
N ALA A 53 -13.80 -1.58 9.48
CA ALA A 53 -13.12 -2.11 8.29
C ALA A 53 -11.65 -1.68 8.25
N LEU A 54 -11.34 -0.42 8.53
CA LEU A 54 -9.95 0.03 8.62
C LEU A 54 -9.23 -0.61 9.81
N LEU A 55 -9.88 -0.73 10.97
CA LEU A 55 -9.29 -1.40 12.13
C LEU A 55 -8.95 -2.86 11.78
N ALA A 56 -9.87 -3.58 11.14
CA ALA A 56 -9.63 -4.94 10.66
C ALA A 56 -8.46 -5.01 9.68
N LEU A 57 -8.35 -4.05 8.75
CA LEU A 57 -7.26 -3.99 7.78
C LEU A 57 -5.92 -3.81 8.50
N TYR A 58 -5.83 -2.80 9.35
CA TYR A 58 -4.60 -2.40 10.03
C TYR A 58 -4.13 -3.41 11.07
N LEU A 59 -5.05 -4.10 11.76
CA LEU A 59 -4.71 -5.24 12.62
C LEU A 59 -4.21 -6.43 11.79
N THR A 60 -4.79 -6.67 10.60
CA THR A 60 -4.34 -7.75 9.69
C THR A 60 -2.94 -7.50 9.17
N ILE A 61 -2.59 -6.26 8.80
CA ILE A 61 -1.25 -5.90 8.31
C ILE A 61 -0.27 -5.50 9.41
N GLY A 62 -0.74 -5.32 10.65
CA GLY A 62 0.10 -5.01 11.81
C GLY A 62 0.72 -3.63 11.83
N LEU A 63 0.03 -2.63 11.26
CA LEU A 63 0.46 -1.22 11.19
C LEU A 63 1.78 -0.95 10.43
N LEU A 64 2.39 -1.97 9.82
CA LEU A 64 3.71 -1.89 9.17
C LEU A 64 3.80 -0.75 8.13
N HIS A 65 2.74 -0.57 7.34
CA HIS A 65 2.73 0.45 6.29
C HIS A 65 2.42 1.86 6.82
N LEU A 66 1.65 1.98 7.91
CA LEU A 66 1.40 3.27 8.57
C LEU A 66 2.65 3.80 9.27
N ASP A 67 3.41 2.91 9.89
CA ASP A 67 4.74 3.21 10.45
C ASP A 67 5.66 3.77 9.35
N GLY A 68 5.74 3.05 8.22
CA GLY A 68 6.50 3.50 7.06
C GLY A 68 6.02 4.84 6.47
N LEU A 69 4.70 5.11 6.48
CA LEU A 69 4.16 6.41 6.08
C LEU A 69 4.60 7.52 7.03
N ALA A 70 4.61 7.27 8.34
CA ALA A 70 5.01 8.24 9.34
C ALA A 70 6.49 8.62 9.16
N ASP A 71 7.38 7.63 9.09
CA ASP A 71 8.82 7.83 8.91
C ASP A 71 9.13 8.51 7.58
N TRP A 72 8.47 8.08 6.50
CA TRP A 72 8.61 8.71 5.19
C TRP A 72 8.18 10.18 5.19
N ALA A 73 7.08 10.51 5.88
CA ALA A 73 6.58 11.87 5.98
C ALA A 73 7.50 12.78 6.82
N ASP A 74 8.07 12.27 7.92
CA ASP A 74 9.08 13.00 8.68
C ASP A 74 10.35 13.22 7.84
N GLY A 75 10.82 12.20 7.14
CA GLY A 75 11.98 12.30 6.26
C GLY A 75 11.81 13.30 5.11
N ILE A 76 10.66 13.28 4.43
CA ILE A 76 10.45 14.17 3.28
C ILE A 76 10.27 15.64 3.71
N MET A 77 9.68 15.89 4.89
CA MET A 77 9.38 17.25 5.35
C MET A 77 10.63 18.01 5.83
N VAL A 78 11.72 17.30 6.15
CA VAL A 78 13.00 17.93 6.46
C VAL A 78 13.55 18.68 5.24
N LYS A 79 13.94 19.94 5.45
CA LYS A 79 14.63 20.76 4.44
C LYS A 79 16.13 20.50 4.46
N GLY A 80 16.76 20.57 3.29
CA GLY A 80 18.22 20.49 3.16
C GLY A 80 18.68 19.22 2.44
N ASP A 81 19.87 18.76 2.83
CA ASP A 81 20.55 17.62 2.21
C ASP A 81 19.82 16.29 2.45
N ARG A 82 20.15 15.32 1.59
CA ARG A 82 19.60 13.96 1.61
C ARG A 82 19.89 13.23 2.92
N GLU A 83 21.06 13.46 3.51
CA GLU A 83 21.49 12.76 4.73
C GLU A 83 20.59 13.10 5.92
N LYS A 84 20.26 14.39 6.10
CA LYS A 84 19.32 14.84 7.15
C LYS A 84 17.92 14.25 6.97
N LYS A 85 17.43 14.20 5.73
CA LYS A 85 16.14 13.58 5.40
C LYS A 85 16.12 12.09 5.77
N ILE A 86 17.16 11.33 5.41
CA ILE A 86 17.29 9.91 5.78
C ILE A 86 17.44 9.74 7.30
N LYS A 87 18.16 10.65 7.97
CA LYS A 87 18.32 10.62 9.42
C LYS A 87 16.99 10.77 10.14
N ALA A 88 16.11 11.66 9.66
CA ALA A 88 14.79 11.87 10.24
C ALA A 88 13.87 10.64 10.10
N MET A 89 13.97 9.88 9.01
CA MET A 89 13.25 8.60 8.87
C MET A 89 13.69 7.54 9.89
N LYS A 90 14.86 7.71 10.53
CA LYS A 90 15.43 6.77 11.49
C LYS A 90 15.33 7.28 12.93
N ASP A 91 14.65 8.41 13.15
CA ASP A 91 14.42 8.90 14.50
C ASP A 91 13.49 7.92 15.23
N LEU A 92 13.78 7.68 16.51
CA LEU A 92 12.92 6.82 17.32
C LEU A 92 11.62 7.53 17.74
N ASN A 93 11.61 8.86 17.66
CA ASN A 93 10.42 9.66 17.93
C ASN A 93 9.73 10.03 16.62
N THR A 94 8.43 9.73 16.53
CA THR A 94 7.61 10.22 15.43
C THR A 94 7.47 11.74 15.50
N GLY A 95 7.78 12.41 14.39
CA GLY A 95 7.63 13.84 14.23
C GLY A 95 6.19 14.25 13.91
N ILE A 96 5.96 15.57 13.91
CA ILE A 96 4.62 16.12 13.62
C ILE A 96 4.18 15.85 12.17
N ALA A 97 5.12 15.70 11.23
CA ALA A 97 4.79 15.42 9.84
C ALA A 97 4.31 13.97 9.69
N GLY A 98 4.97 13.01 10.35
CA GLY A 98 4.55 11.62 10.43
C GLY A 98 3.16 11.46 11.05
N LEU A 99 2.96 12.07 12.22
CA LEU A 99 1.65 12.09 12.89
C LEU A 99 0.56 12.68 11.99
N PHE A 100 0.81 13.85 11.41
CA PHE A 100 -0.16 14.52 10.54
C PHE A 100 -0.51 13.66 9.32
N ALA A 101 0.49 13.06 8.66
CA ALA A 101 0.28 12.21 7.50
C ALA A 101 -0.59 10.99 7.82
N VAL A 102 -0.31 10.29 8.91
CA VAL A 102 -1.11 9.14 9.37
C VAL A 102 -2.55 9.56 9.67
N VAL A 103 -2.75 10.64 10.42
CA VAL A 103 -4.09 11.14 10.77
C VAL A 103 -4.88 11.51 9.50
N MET A 104 -4.27 12.26 8.57
CA MET A 104 -4.95 12.65 7.32
C MET A 104 -5.28 11.45 6.45
N VAL A 105 -4.36 10.49 6.30
CA VAL A 105 -4.62 9.26 5.53
C VAL A 105 -5.79 8.48 6.11
N LEU A 106 -5.82 8.28 7.44
CA LEU A 106 -6.92 7.56 8.10
C LEU A 106 -8.26 8.29 7.94
N LEU A 107 -8.29 9.61 8.15
CA LEU A 107 -9.52 10.39 7.97
C LEU A 107 -10.02 10.33 6.52
N LEU A 108 -9.14 10.54 5.53
CA LEU A 108 -9.50 10.46 4.12
C LEU A 108 -10.07 9.09 3.76
N GLN A 109 -9.48 8.01 4.27
CA GLN A 109 -10.00 6.65 4.07
C GLN A 109 -11.39 6.49 4.70
N VAL A 110 -11.57 6.85 5.99
CA VAL A 110 -12.87 6.73 6.70
C VAL A 110 -13.98 7.51 6.00
N TYR A 111 -13.70 8.74 5.55
CA TYR A 111 -14.70 9.59 4.90
C TYR A 111 -14.95 9.24 3.43
N SER A 112 -14.04 8.53 2.76
CA SER A 112 -14.25 8.06 1.38
C SER A 112 -15.10 6.80 1.30
N LEU A 113 -14.91 5.86 2.23
CA LEU A 113 -15.62 4.57 2.24
C LEU A 113 -17.17 4.64 2.17
N PRO A 114 -17.89 5.57 2.84
CA PRO A 114 -19.34 5.63 2.74
C PRO A 114 -19.85 6.10 1.36
N LEU A 115 -18.99 6.70 0.53
CA LEU A 115 -19.33 7.18 -0.81
C LEU A 115 -19.17 6.09 -1.89
N LEU A 116 -18.77 4.89 -1.49
CA LEU A 116 -18.25 3.86 -2.38
C LEU A 116 -18.95 2.51 -2.18
N PRO A 117 -18.92 1.63 -3.19
CA PRO A 117 -19.36 0.25 -3.00
C PRO A 117 -18.45 -0.48 -2.00
N PHE A 118 -19.00 -1.47 -1.31
CA PHE A 118 -18.28 -2.22 -0.26
C PHE A 118 -16.96 -2.84 -0.75
N TYR A 119 -16.86 -3.17 -2.04
CA TYR A 119 -15.67 -3.74 -2.66
C TYR A 119 -14.58 -2.72 -3.02
N ALA A 120 -14.83 -1.41 -2.90
CA ALA A 120 -13.83 -0.39 -3.21
C ALA A 120 -12.56 -0.52 -2.35
N LEU A 121 -12.69 -1.02 -1.12
CA LEU A 121 -11.55 -1.29 -0.26
C LEU A 121 -10.69 -2.46 -0.79
N PHE A 122 -11.29 -3.47 -1.43
CA PHE A 122 -10.53 -4.51 -2.13
C PHE A 122 -9.74 -3.91 -3.30
N LEU A 123 -10.35 -3.06 -4.13
CA LEU A 123 -9.64 -2.39 -5.23
C LEU A 123 -8.51 -1.49 -4.73
N ALA A 124 -8.73 -0.80 -3.61
CA ALA A 124 -7.70 0.01 -2.96
C ALA A 124 -6.54 -0.84 -2.42
N GLU A 125 -6.79 -2.00 -1.81
CA GLU A 125 -5.74 -2.95 -1.45
C GLU A 125 -5.03 -3.52 -2.68
N LEU A 126 -5.76 -3.87 -3.73
CA LEU A 126 -5.21 -4.43 -4.97
C LEU A 126 -4.19 -3.46 -5.59
N ASN A 127 -4.58 -2.19 -5.71
CA ASN A 127 -3.70 -1.12 -6.16
C ASN A 127 -2.54 -0.86 -5.20
N SER A 128 -2.79 -0.87 -3.88
CA SER A 128 -1.76 -0.73 -2.85
C SER A 128 -0.65 -1.78 -3.02
N LYS A 129 -1.00 -3.06 -3.12
CA LYS A 129 -0.01 -4.14 -3.30
C LYS A 129 0.67 -4.08 -4.67
N PHE A 130 -0.06 -3.72 -5.73
CA PHE A 130 0.55 -3.56 -7.04
C PHE A 130 1.54 -2.38 -7.09
N ALA A 131 1.23 -1.26 -6.42
CA ALA A 131 2.15 -0.14 -6.31
C ALA A 131 3.41 -0.48 -5.49
N MET A 132 3.29 -1.31 -4.44
CA MET A 132 4.46 -1.85 -3.75
C MET A 132 5.32 -2.73 -4.69
N LEU A 133 4.68 -3.53 -5.55
CA LEU A 133 5.40 -4.31 -6.57
C LEU A 133 6.16 -3.41 -7.55
N LEU A 134 5.54 -2.29 -7.98
CA LEU A 134 6.18 -1.26 -8.80
C LEU A 134 7.37 -0.61 -8.06
N ALA A 135 7.22 -0.31 -6.77
CA ALA A 135 8.28 0.23 -5.93
C ALA A 135 9.49 -0.72 -5.86
N LEU A 136 9.25 -2.01 -5.65
CA LEU A 136 10.29 -3.05 -5.68
C LEU A 136 10.95 -3.19 -7.06
N ALA A 137 10.18 -3.03 -8.14
CA ALA A 137 10.69 -3.11 -9.52
C ALA A 137 11.66 -1.98 -9.88
N THR A 138 11.73 -0.89 -9.08
CA THR A 138 12.74 0.15 -9.27
C THR A 138 14.16 -0.34 -9.04
N ARG A 139 14.36 -1.38 -8.21
CA ARG A 139 15.66 -1.96 -7.84
C ARG A 139 16.70 -0.91 -7.40
N LYS A 140 16.26 0.11 -6.65
CA LYS A 140 17.12 1.16 -6.10
C LYS A 140 17.02 1.17 -4.57
N PRO A 141 17.72 0.26 -3.88
CA PRO A 141 17.62 0.15 -2.42
C PRO A 141 18.22 1.36 -1.71
N LEU A 142 17.57 1.80 -0.64
CA LEU A 142 18.09 2.75 0.32
C LEU A 142 18.60 1.99 1.56
N GLY A 143 19.91 1.82 1.65
CA GLY A 143 20.55 1.05 2.73
C GLY A 143 20.33 -0.46 2.63
N SER A 144 20.63 -1.18 3.70
CA SER A 144 20.38 -2.62 3.86
C SER A 144 19.11 -2.83 4.68
N GLY A 145 18.32 -3.85 4.34
CA GLY A 145 17.08 -4.18 5.05
C GLY A 145 16.10 -4.96 4.20
N LEU A 146 14.90 -5.22 4.74
CA LEU A 146 13.86 -6.03 4.07
C LEU A 146 13.49 -5.48 2.67
N GLY A 147 13.39 -4.16 2.53
CA GLY A 147 13.11 -3.54 1.23
C GLY A 147 14.20 -3.84 0.20
N ALA A 148 15.47 -3.75 0.59
CA ALA A 148 16.60 -4.09 -0.27
C ALA A 148 16.61 -5.58 -0.63
N TYR A 149 16.37 -6.44 0.36
CA TYR A 149 16.29 -7.90 0.18
C TYR A 149 15.22 -8.31 -0.84
N PHE A 150 14.03 -7.72 -0.77
CA PHE A 150 12.98 -7.99 -1.75
C PHE A 150 13.25 -7.35 -3.12
N MET A 151 13.90 -6.18 -3.19
CA MET A 151 14.31 -5.60 -4.47
C MET A 151 15.31 -6.47 -5.22
N GLU A 152 16.22 -7.15 -4.51
CA GLU A 152 17.18 -8.07 -5.12
C GLU A 152 16.50 -9.27 -5.79
N GLY A 153 15.44 -9.82 -5.17
CA GLY A 153 14.67 -10.92 -5.77
C GLY A 153 13.80 -10.50 -6.95
N MET A 154 13.38 -9.23 -6.99
CA MET A 154 12.47 -8.71 -8.01
C MET A 154 13.05 -8.89 -9.42
N ASN A 155 12.28 -9.38 -10.38
CA ASN A 155 12.72 -9.55 -11.77
C ASN A 155 11.57 -9.43 -12.79
N ARG A 156 11.90 -9.40 -14.09
CA ARG A 156 10.91 -9.22 -15.17
C ARG A 156 9.81 -10.28 -15.18
N LYS A 157 10.15 -11.54 -14.88
CA LYS A 157 9.17 -12.64 -14.78
C LYS A 157 8.22 -12.39 -13.62
N GLN A 158 8.73 -12.03 -12.45
CA GLN A 158 7.90 -11.73 -11.29
C GLN A 158 6.97 -10.53 -11.55
N MET A 159 7.50 -9.48 -12.19
CA MET A 159 6.72 -8.30 -12.57
C MET A 159 5.63 -8.63 -13.59
N ALA A 160 5.94 -9.44 -14.61
CA ALA A 160 4.97 -9.85 -15.62
C ALA A 160 3.84 -10.71 -15.02
N ILE A 161 4.17 -11.70 -14.19
CA ILE A 161 3.18 -12.53 -13.49
C ILE A 161 2.34 -11.67 -12.55
N GLY A 162 2.96 -10.80 -11.75
CA GLY A 162 2.24 -9.89 -10.86
C GLY A 162 1.30 -8.95 -11.63
N THR A 163 1.73 -8.41 -12.77
CA THR A 163 0.86 -7.57 -13.61
C THR A 163 -0.32 -8.36 -14.18
N ALA A 164 -0.09 -9.59 -14.67
CA ALA A 164 -1.16 -10.44 -15.17
C ALA A 164 -2.19 -10.78 -14.08
N LEU A 165 -1.72 -11.08 -12.86
CA LEU A 165 -2.58 -11.34 -11.71
C LEU A 165 -3.36 -10.10 -11.26
N TYR A 166 -2.71 -8.94 -11.25
CA TYR A 166 -3.35 -7.66 -10.97
C TYR A 166 -4.53 -7.41 -11.93
N LEU A 167 -4.30 -7.56 -13.24
CA LEU A 167 -5.34 -7.39 -14.24
C LEU A 167 -6.45 -8.44 -14.09
N LEU A 168 -6.10 -9.70 -13.86
CA LEU A 168 -7.07 -10.77 -13.63
C LEU A 168 -8.01 -10.48 -12.45
N LEU A 169 -7.48 -9.92 -11.37
CA LEU A 169 -8.25 -9.57 -10.17
C LEU A 169 -9.09 -8.29 -10.36
N LEU A 170 -8.69 -7.38 -11.25
CA LEU A 170 -9.41 -6.15 -11.56
C LEU A 170 -10.59 -6.37 -12.53
N ILE A 171 -10.41 -7.22 -13.55
CA ILE A 171 -11.36 -7.41 -14.66
C ILE A 171 -12.81 -7.65 -14.20
N PRO A 172 -13.11 -8.54 -13.23
CA PRO A 172 -14.49 -8.80 -12.84
C PRO A 172 -15.25 -7.55 -12.36
N PHE A 173 -14.55 -6.64 -11.66
CA PHE A 173 -15.15 -5.40 -11.15
C PHE A 173 -15.44 -4.42 -12.27
N VAL A 174 -14.54 -4.30 -13.25
CA VAL A 174 -14.75 -3.45 -14.42
C VAL A 174 -15.86 -3.98 -15.33
N LEU A 175 -16.02 -5.31 -15.43
CA LEU A 175 -17.11 -5.91 -16.22
C LEU A 175 -18.48 -5.70 -15.58
N ILE A 176 -18.58 -5.76 -14.25
CA ILE A 176 -19.83 -5.54 -13.52
C ILE A 176 -20.16 -4.04 -13.44
N GLU A 177 -19.14 -3.21 -13.20
CA GLU A 177 -19.30 -1.79 -12.93
C GLU A 177 -18.11 -1.02 -13.57
N PRO A 178 -18.26 -0.56 -14.83
CA PRO A 178 -17.17 0.03 -15.62
C PRO A 178 -16.45 1.20 -14.95
N SER A 179 -17.13 1.94 -14.08
CA SER A 179 -16.54 3.02 -13.29
C SER A 179 -15.43 2.56 -12.33
N SER A 180 -15.38 1.27 -11.99
CA SER A 180 -14.28 0.66 -11.24
C SER A 180 -12.92 0.87 -11.94
N LEU A 181 -12.90 1.15 -13.25
CA LEU A 181 -11.70 1.52 -13.99
C LEU A 181 -11.05 2.81 -13.46
N ALA A 182 -11.82 3.72 -12.87
CA ALA A 182 -11.30 4.94 -12.23
C ALA A 182 -10.32 4.63 -11.08
N SER A 183 -10.42 3.44 -10.47
CA SER A 183 -9.46 2.99 -9.43
C SER A 183 -8.01 3.02 -9.92
N LEU A 184 -7.76 2.77 -11.22
CA LEU A 184 -6.41 2.78 -11.80
C LEU A 184 -5.67 4.10 -11.59
N LEU A 185 -6.39 5.21 -11.56
CA LEU A 185 -5.80 6.54 -11.33
C LEU A 185 -5.19 6.66 -9.92
N GLY A 186 -5.63 5.85 -8.96
CA GLY A 186 -5.01 5.76 -7.64
C GLY A 186 -3.54 5.30 -7.68
N LEU A 187 -3.14 4.52 -8.70
CA LEU A 187 -1.74 4.11 -8.89
C LEU A 187 -0.82 5.31 -9.14
N LEU A 188 -1.33 6.41 -9.69
CA LEU A 188 -0.55 7.63 -9.91
C LEU A 188 -0.04 8.21 -8.58
N ALA A 189 -0.82 8.08 -7.50
CA ALA A 189 -0.41 8.52 -6.17
C ALA A 189 0.80 7.69 -5.67
N GLY A 190 0.77 6.37 -5.86
CA GLY A 190 1.91 5.49 -5.54
C GLY A 190 3.16 5.79 -6.38
N VAL A 191 2.99 5.94 -7.69
CA VAL A 191 4.09 6.31 -8.60
C VAL A 191 4.69 7.67 -8.22
N TYR A 192 3.87 8.62 -7.82
CA TYR A 192 4.34 9.91 -7.32
C TYR A 192 5.18 9.76 -6.05
N VAL A 193 4.74 8.93 -5.09
CA VAL A 193 5.54 8.64 -3.88
C VAL A 193 6.87 7.97 -4.24
N ILE A 194 6.88 7.01 -5.17
CA ILE A 194 8.12 6.38 -5.66
C ILE A 194 9.06 7.45 -6.23
N HIS A 195 8.55 8.32 -7.12
CA HIS A 195 9.34 9.40 -7.72
C HIS A 195 9.94 10.33 -6.66
N ILE A 196 9.12 10.74 -5.70
CA ILE A 196 9.52 11.65 -4.62
C ILE A 196 10.56 11.00 -3.70
N SER A 197 10.42 9.71 -3.38
CA SER A 197 11.40 8.95 -2.61
C SER A 197 12.74 8.87 -3.33
N LEU A 198 12.73 8.55 -4.63
CA LEU A 198 13.94 8.53 -5.45
C LEU A 198 14.63 9.89 -5.50
N LYS A 199 13.86 10.98 -5.62
CA LYS A 199 14.38 12.35 -5.66
C LYS A 199 15.02 12.76 -4.32
N ASN A 200 14.33 12.52 -3.22
CA ASN A 200 14.74 12.99 -1.89
C ASN A 200 15.81 12.08 -1.26
N PHE A 201 15.62 10.76 -1.30
CA PHE A 201 16.46 9.80 -0.60
C PHE A 201 17.46 9.08 -1.52
N GLY A 202 17.27 9.14 -2.84
CA GLY A 202 18.14 8.46 -3.81
C GLY A 202 17.83 6.96 -4.01
N GLY A 203 16.87 6.43 -3.26
CA GLY A 203 16.45 5.02 -3.26
C GLY A 203 15.18 4.85 -2.44
N LEU A 204 14.76 3.60 -2.24
CA LEU A 204 13.61 3.22 -1.42
C LEU A 204 14.03 2.19 -0.36
N ASN A 205 13.55 2.35 0.86
CA ASN A 205 13.60 1.34 1.93
C ASN A 205 12.19 0.80 2.23
N GLY A 206 12.03 0.06 3.33
CA GLY A 206 10.73 -0.43 3.78
C GLY A 206 9.70 0.68 3.99
N ASP A 207 10.11 1.79 4.62
CA ASP A 207 9.23 2.91 4.94
C ASP A 207 8.70 3.59 3.68
N CYS A 208 9.56 3.78 2.68
CA CYS A 208 9.16 4.27 1.36
C CYS A 208 8.10 3.36 0.71
N ILE A 209 8.26 2.04 0.81
CA ILE A 209 7.29 1.08 0.25
C ILE A 209 5.98 1.09 1.05
N GLY A 210 6.06 1.23 2.38
CA GLY A 210 4.90 1.42 3.26
C GLY A 210 4.11 2.68 2.88
N ALA A 211 4.78 3.81 2.71
CA ALA A 211 4.18 5.06 2.24
C ALA A 211 3.53 4.92 0.86
N VAL A 212 4.18 4.22 -0.08
CA VAL A 212 3.58 3.89 -1.40
C VAL A 212 2.28 3.13 -1.22
N ALA A 213 2.25 2.14 -0.32
CA ALA A 213 1.06 1.34 -0.06
C ALA A 213 -0.10 2.18 0.48
N GLU A 214 0.16 2.99 1.51
CA GLU A 214 -0.85 3.84 2.17
C GLU A 214 -1.40 4.94 1.27
N ILE A 215 -0.52 5.65 0.57
CA ILE A 215 -0.92 6.76 -0.29
C ILE A 215 -1.62 6.25 -1.55
N THR A 216 -1.23 5.09 -2.09
CA THR A 216 -1.97 4.45 -3.21
C THR A 216 -3.37 4.01 -2.79
N ARG A 217 -3.51 3.40 -1.62
CA ARG A 217 -4.82 2.99 -1.08
C ARG A 217 -5.74 4.20 -0.95
N THR A 218 -5.24 5.25 -0.31
CA THR A 218 -5.98 6.49 -0.07
C THR A 218 -6.32 7.20 -1.39
N GLY A 219 -5.37 7.31 -2.30
CA GLY A 219 -5.58 7.89 -3.63
C GLY A 219 -6.60 7.10 -4.46
N THR A 220 -6.60 5.76 -4.36
CA THR A 220 -7.60 4.91 -5.02
C THR A 220 -9.00 5.21 -4.49
N LEU A 221 -9.19 5.23 -3.17
CA LEU A 221 -10.49 5.53 -2.57
C LEU A 221 -10.97 6.94 -2.93
N LEU A 222 -10.09 7.95 -2.91
CA LEU A 222 -10.45 9.32 -3.25
C LEU A 222 -10.88 9.45 -4.71
N VAL A 223 -10.09 8.93 -5.66
CA VAL A 223 -10.43 9.04 -7.08
C VAL A 223 -11.72 8.28 -7.39
N MET A 224 -11.89 7.10 -6.81
CA MET A 224 -13.16 6.39 -6.93
C MET A 224 -14.30 7.22 -6.36
N ALA A 225 -14.15 7.84 -5.18
CA ALA A 225 -15.21 8.61 -4.53
C ALA A 225 -15.60 9.83 -5.37
N PHE A 226 -14.64 10.47 -6.04
CA PHE A 226 -14.93 11.53 -7.02
C PHE A 226 -15.63 10.99 -8.26
N ALA A 227 -15.19 9.87 -8.83
CA ALA A 227 -15.81 9.30 -10.02
C ALA A 227 -17.24 8.78 -9.75
N TRP A 228 -17.48 8.24 -8.56
CA TRP A 228 -18.76 7.65 -8.16
C TRP A 228 -19.87 8.67 -7.94
N GLN A 229 -19.54 9.95 -7.76
CA GLN A 229 -20.55 11.01 -7.65
C GLN A 229 -21.29 11.27 -8.97
N TRP A 230 -20.77 10.76 -10.10
CA TRP A 230 -21.29 11.01 -11.44
C TRP A 230 -21.98 9.79 -12.06
N ILE A 231 -22.29 8.78 -11.25
CA ILE A 231 -22.94 7.51 -11.64
C ILE A 231 -24.26 7.38 -10.88
#